data_AF-A0A921FQT6-F1
#
_entry.id   AF-A0A921FQT6-F1
#
_cell.length_a   1.000
_cell.length_b   1.000
_cell.length_c   1.000
_cell.angle_alpha   90.00
_cell.angle_beta   90.00
_cell.angle_gamma   90.00
#
_symmetry.space_group_name_H-M   'P 1'
#
loop_
_entity.id
_entity.type
_entity.pdbx_description
1 polymer ?
#
loop_
_entity_poly.entity_id
_entity_poly.type
_entity_poly.pdbx_seq_one_letter_code
_entity_poly.pdbx_strand_id
1 'polypeptide(L)'
;MPKDPTTSFMNDLNRELNNSTMGDSDVRLFKRELHAKMKRAEQGLLQYGKNAKTDDVYELIRSRRELLELRHDDVTTVDDSGNMVSRLSRLYFTERKSHDGELLAVAFYTKAPGPLGVEEQNTHIDSARGRLLSHIAQGR
;
A
#
# COMPACT_ATOMS: atom_id res chain seq x y z
N MET A 1 -16.08 -2.05 3.44
CA MET A 1 -16.28 -3.51 3.35
C MET A 1 -14.91 -4.19 3.32
N PRO A 2 -14.71 -5.35 3.97
CA PRO A 2 -13.46 -6.10 3.86
C PRO A 2 -13.26 -6.55 2.41
N LYS A 3 -12.06 -6.34 1.84
CA LYS A 3 -11.75 -6.78 0.47
C LYS A 3 -11.63 -8.30 0.40
N ASP A 4 -12.12 -8.89 -0.69
CA ASP A 4 -12.01 -10.34 -0.95
C ASP A 4 -10.52 -10.75 -1.01
N PRO A 5 -10.07 -11.66 -0.13
CA PRO A 5 -8.67 -12.08 -0.04
C PRO A 5 -8.15 -12.82 -1.28
N THR A 6 -9.02 -13.22 -2.21
CA THR A 6 -8.65 -13.89 -3.47
C THR A 6 -8.33 -12.95 -4.62
N THR A 7 -8.62 -11.65 -4.47
CA THR A 7 -8.39 -10.64 -5.51
C THR A 7 -6.89 -10.46 -5.75
N SER A 8 -6.39 -10.46 -6.99
CA SER A 8 -4.96 -10.20 -7.27
C SER A 8 -4.52 -8.79 -6.83
N PHE A 9 -3.29 -8.63 -6.32
CA PHE A 9 -2.70 -7.32 -5.98
C PHE A 9 -2.82 -6.31 -7.13
N MET A 10 -2.57 -6.77 -8.37
CA MET A 10 -2.68 -5.92 -9.55
C MET A 10 -4.12 -5.44 -9.81
N ASN A 11 -5.12 -6.24 -9.44
CA ASN A 11 -6.52 -5.84 -9.56
C ASN A 11 -6.89 -4.79 -8.51
N ASP A 12 -6.34 -4.88 -7.29
CA ASP A 12 -6.50 -3.83 -6.28
C ASP A 12 -5.85 -2.53 -6.72
N LEU A 13 -4.60 -2.60 -7.16
CA LEU A 13 -3.87 -1.46 -7.67
C LEU A 13 -4.65 -0.79 -8.81
N ASN A 14 -5.10 -1.56 -9.81
CA ASN A 14 -5.87 -1.02 -10.92
C ASN A 14 -7.22 -0.44 -10.47
N ARG A 15 -7.94 -1.10 -9.55
CA ARG A 15 -9.22 -0.58 -9.05
C ARG A 15 -9.06 0.74 -8.30
N GLU A 16 -8.08 0.82 -7.41
CA GLU A 16 -7.80 2.04 -6.64
C GLU A 16 -7.34 3.18 -7.56
N LEU A 17 -6.53 2.88 -8.57
CA LEU A 17 -6.09 3.87 -9.56
C LEU A 17 -7.21 4.26 -10.54
N ASN A 18 -8.11 3.35 -10.91
CA ASN A 18 -9.26 3.69 -11.75
C ASN A 18 -10.26 4.59 -11.02
N ASN A 19 -10.31 4.51 -9.70
CA ASN A 19 -11.08 5.44 -8.87
C ASN A 19 -10.35 6.79 -8.66
N SER A 20 -9.11 6.92 -9.14
CA SER A 20 -8.38 8.18 -9.15
C SER A 20 -8.55 8.90 -10.49
N THR A 21 -8.54 10.23 -10.48
CA THR A 21 -8.56 11.08 -11.69
C THR A 21 -7.18 11.22 -12.32
N MET A 22 -6.39 10.15 -12.32
CA MET A 22 -5.08 10.13 -12.96
C MET A 22 -5.24 9.84 -14.45
N GLY A 23 -4.56 10.59 -15.31
CA GLY A 23 -4.48 10.26 -16.73
C GLY A 23 -3.68 8.97 -16.94
N ASP A 24 -3.89 8.28 -18.07
CA ASP A 24 -3.18 7.02 -18.38
C ASP A 24 -1.65 7.13 -18.30
N SER A 25 -1.10 8.29 -18.65
CA SER A 25 0.33 8.56 -18.54
C SER A 25 0.79 8.66 -17.09
N ASP A 26 0.00 9.28 -16.23
CA ASP A 26 0.28 9.43 -14.80
C ASP A 26 0.17 8.08 -14.08
N VAL A 27 -0.81 7.25 -14.46
CA VAL A 27 -0.95 5.88 -13.96
C VAL A 27 0.28 5.04 -14.30
N ARG A 28 0.82 5.17 -15.52
CA ARG A 28 2.04 4.46 -15.91
C ARG A 28 3.27 4.96 -15.15
N LEU A 29 3.38 6.27 -14.96
CA LEU A 29 4.47 6.88 -14.20
C LEU A 29 4.44 6.41 -12.75
N PHE A 30 3.28 6.50 -12.09
CA PHE A 30 3.06 6.04 -10.73
C PHE A 30 3.43 4.56 -10.54
N LYS A 31 2.98 3.67 -11.44
CA LYS A 31 3.33 2.25 -11.38
C LYS A 31 4.84 2.02 -11.46
N ARG A 32 5.52 2.79 -12.30
CA ARG A 32 6.99 2.71 -12.44
C ARG A 32 7.69 3.22 -11.19
N GLU A 33 7.23 4.31 -10.60
CA GLU A 33 7.78 4.88 -9.37
C GLU A 33 7.57 3.94 -8.18
N LEU A 34 6.38 3.37 -8.05
CA LEU A 34 6.06 2.36 -7.04
C LEU A 34 6.97 1.14 -7.19
N HIS A 35 7.13 0.62 -8.41
CA HIS A 35 8.03 -0.50 -8.68
C HIS A 35 9.49 -0.18 -8.34
N ALA A 36 9.99 1.00 -8.72
CA ALA A 36 11.34 1.43 -8.39
C ALA A 36 11.55 1.52 -6.87
N LYS A 37 10.54 2.01 -6.14
CA LYS A 37 10.59 2.12 -4.69
C LYS A 37 10.56 0.76 -3.99
N MET A 38 9.74 -0.17 -4.47
CA MET A 38 9.77 -1.57 -4.02
C MET A 38 11.15 -2.20 -4.26
N LYS A 39 11.76 -1.97 -5.43
CA LYS A 39 13.09 -2.53 -5.72
C LYS A 39 14.17 -1.96 -4.80
N ARG A 40 14.08 -0.68 -4.43
CA ARG A 40 14.96 -0.07 -3.43
C ARG A 40 14.77 -0.69 -2.04
N ALA A 41 13.52 -0.99 -1.65
CA ALA A 41 13.23 -1.68 -0.40
C ALA A 41 13.85 -3.09 -0.40
N GLU A 42 13.70 -3.83 -1.50
CA GLU A 42 14.30 -5.17 -1.70
C GLU A 42 15.82 -5.16 -1.51
N GLN A 43 16.48 -4.09 -1.96
CA GLN A 43 17.92 -3.90 -1.87
C GLN A 43 18.39 -3.34 -0.51
N GLY A 44 17.49 -3.17 0.46
CA GLY A 44 17.82 -2.56 1.76
C GLY A 44 18.20 -1.08 1.69
N LEU A 45 17.84 -0.39 0.60
CA LEU A 45 18.20 1.03 0.36
C LEU A 45 17.21 2.01 0.98
N LEU A 46 16.14 1.53 1.61
CA LEU A 46 15.17 2.35 2.35
C LEU A 46 15.40 2.23 3.85
N GLN A 47 15.04 3.27 4.61
CA GLN A 47 15.09 3.24 6.07
C GLN A 47 13.81 2.61 6.63
N TYR A 48 13.95 1.85 7.73
CA TYR A 48 12.85 1.11 8.34
C TYR A 48 12.49 1.65 9.73
N GLY A 49 11.22 1.51 10.10
CA GLY A 49 10.74 1.70 11.46
C GLY A 49 10.44 3.16 11.82
N LYS A 50 10.34 3.45 13.13
CA LYS A 50 9.85 4.74 13.66
C LYS A 50 10.67 5.97 13.27
N ASN A 51 11.91 5.77 12.82
CA ASN A 51 12.85 6.83 12.44
C ASN A 51 13.01 6.95 10.92
N ALA A 52 12.26 6.18 10.14
CA ALA A 52 12.25 6.29 8.69
C ALA A 52 11.83 7.71 8.26
N LYS A 53 12.38 8.21 7.15
CA LYS A 53 11.90 9.47 6.56
C LYS A 53 10.45 9.33 6.10
N THR A 54 9.73 10.44 5.95
CA THR A 54 8.29 10.48 5.57
C THR A 54 7.95 9.57 4.38
N ASP A 55 8.92 9.36 3.49
CA ASP A 55 8.77 8.59 2.25
C ASP A 55 9.40 7.20 2.26
N ASP A 56 9.87 6.64 3.37
CA ASP A 56 10.55 5.34 3.37
C ASP A 56 9.62 4.18 3.79
N VAL A 57 10.02 3.31 4.73
CA VAL A 57 9.25 2.14 5.15
C VAL A 57 8.94 2.22 6.65
N TYR A 58 7.66 2.21 6.98
CA TYR A 58 7.20 2.29 8.37
C TYR A 58 6.80 0.92 8.89
N GLU A 59 7.25 0.61 10.11
CA GLU A 59 6.64 -0.43 10.92
C GLU A 59 5.34 0.11 11.50
N LEU A 60 4.25 -0.58 11.24
CA LEU A 60 2.93 -0.21 11.70
C LEU A 60 2.78 -0.60 13.18
N ILE A 61 2.46 0.36 14.05
CA ILE A 61 2.25 0.10 15.49
C ILE A 61 1.11 -0.90 15.72
N ARG A 62 0.10 -0.92 14.82
CA ARG A 62 -1.12 -1.72 14.96
C ARG A 62 -1.05 -3.10 14.29
N SER A 63 -0.25 -3.28 13.25
CA SER A 63 0.05 -4.61 12.73
C SER A 63 1.35 -5.10 13.32
N ARG A 64 1.27 -6.23 14.01
CA ARG A 64 2.44 -7.04 14.40
C ARG A 64 3.45 -7.13 13.24
N ARG A 65 4.73 -7.36 13.60
CA ARG A 65 5.99 -7.56 12.83
C ARG A 65 5.95 -8.21 11.42
N GLU A 66 4.79 -8.54 10.91
CA GLU A 66 4.48 -9.27 9.69
C GLU A 66 4.08 -8.36 8.53
N LEU A 67 3.76 -7.07 8.77
CA LEU A 67 3.40 -6.11 7.73
C LEU A 67 4.25 -4.84 7.79
N LEU A 68 4.77 -4.48 6.63
CA LEU A 68 5.49 -3.25 6.34
C LEU A 68 4.62 -2.35 5.47
N GLU A 69 4.83 -1.04 5.61
CA GLU A 69 4.11 -0.03 4.84
C GLU A 69 5.07 0.89 4.09
N LEU A 70 4.81 1.05 2.80
CA LEU A 70 5.43 2.06 1.95
C LEU A 70 4.39 3.11 1.60
N ARG A 71 4.75 4.38 1.82
CA ARG A 71 3.89 5.54 1.59
C ARG A 71 4.34 6.29 0.36
N HIS A 72 3.41 6.87 -0.37
CA HIS A 72 3.72 7.77 -1.46
C HIS A 72 2.61 8.81 -1.57
N ASP A 73 3.01 10.07 -1.61
CA ASP A 73 2.12 11.22 -1.64
C ASP A 73 2.05 11.64 -3.10
N ASP A 74 0.96 11.37 -3.85
CA ASP A 74 0.84 11.86 -5.25
C ASP A 74 -0.51 11.57 -5.94
N VAL A 75 -1.40 10.75 -5.36
CA VAL A 75 -2.64 10.41 -6.07
C VAL A 75 -3.69 11.50 -5.83
N THR A 76 -3.89 12.38 -6.80
CA THR A 76 -5.02 13.32 -6.77
C THR A 76 -6.27 12.64 -7.30
N THR A 77 -7.30 12.55 -6.46
CA THR A 77 -8.61 11.96 -6.84
C THR A 77 -9.70 13.02 -6.78
N VAL A 78 -10.90 12.64 -7.22
CA VAL A 78 -12.11 13.44 -6.98
C VAL A 78 -12.91 12.79 -5.86
N ASP A 79 -13.38 13.60 -4.90
CA ASP A 79 -14.29 13.14 -3.85
C ASP A 79 -15.74 13.01 -4.37
N ASP A 80 -16.65 12.48 -3.55
CA ASP A 80 -18.07 12.31 -3.91
C ASP A 80 -18.78 13.64 -4.26
N SER A 81 -18.16 14.78 -3.95
CA SER A 81 -18.65 16.13 -4.25
C SER A 81 -18.04 16.75 -5.50
N GLY A 82 -17.17 16.03 -6.22
CA GLY A 82 -16.54 16.52 -7.44
C GLY A 82 -15.25 17.32 -7.20
N ASN A 83 -14.78 17.43 -5.96
CA ASN A 83 -13.58 18.23 -5.65
C ASN A 83 -12.31 17.41 -5.80
N MET A 84 -11.27 18.02 -6.37
CA MET A 84 -9.92 17.44 -6.38
C MET A 84 -9.37 17.39 -4.95
N VAL A 85 -9.06 16.19 -4.49
CA VAL A 85 -8.46 15.91 -3.19
C VAL A 85 -7.15 15.15 -3.38
N SER A 86 -6.09 15.63 -2.75
CA SER A 86 -4.84 14.89 -2.67
C SER A 86 -5.05 13.67 -1.76
N ARG A 87 -4.76 12.46 -2.25
CA ARG A 87 -4.77 11.21 -1.48
C ARG A 87 -3.36 10.66 -1.35
N LEU A 88 -3.14 9.95 -0.25
CA LEU A 88 -1.88 9.28 0.05
C LEU A 88 -2.01 7.80 -0.34
N SER A 89 -1.10 7.32 -1.18
CA SER A 89 -0.98 5.91 -1.54
C SER A 89 -0.24 5.12 -0.47
N ARG A 90 -0.73 3.91 -0.22
CA ARG A 90 -0.17 2.99 0.76
C ARG A 90 -0.10 1.60 0.20
N LEU A 91 1.13 1.11 0.10
CA LEU A 91 1.44 -0.27 -0.22
C LEU A 91 1.76 -1.01 1.08
N TYR A 92 0.95 -2.03 1.37
CA TYR A 92 1.22 -2.98 2.44
C TYR A 92 1.90 -4.21 1.85
N PHE A 93 3.02 -4.60 2.42
CA PHE A 93 3.82 -5.72 1.95
C PHE A 93 4.47 -6.45 3.13
N THR A 94 5.01 -7.63 2.86
CA THR A 94 5.75 -8.43 3.83
C THR A 94 6.96 -9.05 3.17
N GLU A 95 7.86 -9.60 3.98
CA GLU A 95 8.99 -10.39 3.50
C GLU A 95 8.73 -11.87 3.79
N ARG A 96 8.95 -12.73 2.80
CA ARG A 96 8.78 -14.17 3.00
C ARG A 96 9.92 -14.70 3.88
N LYS A 97 9.57 -15.30 5.02
CA LYS A 97 10.53 -15.95 5.93
C LYS A 97 11.43 -16.99 5.25
N SER A 98 10.95 -17.64 4.18
CA SER A 98 11.69 -18.67 3.44
C SER A 98 12.61 -18.12 2.36
N HIS A 99 12.48 -16.84 1.98
CA HIS A 99 13.20 -16.22 0.87
C HIS A 99 13.60 -14.80 1.27
N ASP A 100 14.81 -14.67 1.81
CA ASP A 100 15.40 -13.40 2.22
C ASP A 100 15.49 -12.44 1.02
N GLY A 101 15.04 -11.20 1.20
CA GLY A 101 14.93 -10.19 0.16
C GLY A 101 13.68 -10.31 -0.73
N GLU A 102 12.83 -11.33 -0.60
CA GLU A 102 11.60 -11.41 -1.40
C GLU A 102 10.45 -10.61 -0.75
N LEU A 103 10.13 -9.46 -1.34
CA LEU A 103 9.00 -8.63 -0.93
C LEU A 103 7.70 -9.08 -1.57
N LEU A 104 6.75 -9.54 -0.75
CA LEU A 104 5.40 -9.88 -1.16
C LEU A 104 4.45 -8.69 -0.95
N ALA A 105 3.99 -8.10 -2.04
CA ALA A 105 2.93 -7.10 -2.00
C ALA A 105 1.60 -7.74 -1.58
N VAL A 106 1.02 -7.24 -0.49
CA VAL A 106 -0.21 -7.79 0.10
C VAL A 106 -1.43 -7.01 -0.34
N ALA A 107 -1.38 -5.68 -0.23
CA ALA A 107 -2.51 -4.83 -0.59
C ALA A 107 -2.10 -3.40 -0.93
N PHE A 108 -2.89 -2.75 -1.79
CA PHE A 108 -2.75 -1.36 -2.15
C PHE A 108 -4.04 -0.60 -1.81
N TYR A 109 -3.89 0.59 -1.24
CA TYR A 109 -4.99 1.49 -0.90
C TYR A 109 -4.59 2.95 -1.07
N THR A 110 -5.59 3.81 -1.26
CA THR A 110 -5.45 5.25 -1.13
C THR A 110 -6.24 5.76 0.06
N LYS A 111 -5.74 6.78 0.76
CA LYS A 111 -6.46 7.41 1.87
C LYS A 111 -6.48 8.93 1.76
N ALA A 112 -7.48 9.56 2.34
CA ALA A 112 -7.50 10.99 2.57
C ALA A 112 -6.36 11.43 3.51
N PRO A 113 -5.92 12.70 3.46
CA PRO A 113 -5.04 13.27 4.46
C PRO A 113 -5.82 13.58 5.74
N GLY A 114 -5.10 13.90 6.81
CA GLY A 114 -5.72 14.33 8.07
C GLY A 114 -6.50 13.23 8.82
N PRO A 115 -7.37 13.62 9.78
CA PRO A 115 -8.02 12.70 10.71
C PRO A 115 -8.89 11.63 10.04
N LEU A 116 -9.64 11.99 8.99
CA LEU A 116 -10.48 11.04 8.23
C LEU A 116 -9.63 9.89 7.67
N GLY A 117 -8.46 10.21 7.13
CA GLY A 117 -7.53 9.22 6.65
C GLY A 117 -6.98 8.28 7.72
N VAL A 118 -6.97 8.67 9.00
CA VAL A 118 -6.48 7.79 10.07
C VAL A 118 -7.44 6.61 10.29
N GLU A 119 -8.74 6.85 10.17
CA GLU A 119 -9.76 5.80 10.26
C GLU A 119 -9.72 4.86 9.05
N GLU A 120 -9.59 5.42 7.84
CA GLU A 120 -9.37 4.65 6.62
C GLU A 120 -8.11 3.78 6.75
N GLN A 121 -7.01 4.36 7.23
CA GLN A 121 -5.74 3.66 7.44
C GLN A 121 -5.90 2.45 8.38
N ASN A 122 -6.61 2.61 9.49
CA ASN A 122 -6.86 1.50 10.41
C ASN A 122 -7.58 0.33 9.72
N THR A 123 -8.61 0.65 8.92
CA THR A 123 -9.37 -0.34 8.14
C THR A 123 -8.49 -1.02 7.08
N HIS A 124 -7.59 -0.26 6.43
CA HIS A 124 -6.65 -0.79 5.44
C HIS A 124 -5.67 -1.79 6.07
N ILE A 125 -5.14 -1.48 7.25
CA ILE A 125 -4.23 -2.37 8.00
C ILE A 125 -4.92 -3.69 8.34
N ASP A 126 -6.13 -3.63 8.89
CA ASP A 126 -6.88 -4.84 9.26
C ASP A 126 -7.20 -5.71 8.04
N SER A 127 -7.57 -5.07 6.93
CA SER A 127 -7.85 -5.76 5.66
C SER A 127 -6.59 -6.39 5.07
N ALA A 128 -5.46 -5.67 5.05
CA ALA A 128 -4.18 -6.19 4.58
C ALA A 128 -3.72 -7.38 5.44
N ARG A 129 -3.88 -7.29 6.76
CA ARG A 129 -3.52 -8.37 7.69
C ARG A 129 -4.40 -9.60 7.50
N GLY A 130 -5.71 -9.43 7.40
CA GLY A 130 -6.63 -10.55 7.15
C GLY A 130 -6.27 -11.30 5.86
N ARG A 131 -5.87 -10.55 4.83
CA ARG A 131 -5.40 -11.13 3.58
C ARG A 131 -4.07 -11.86 3.69
N LEU A 132 -3.08 -11.29 4.38
CA LEU A 132 -1.81 -11.97 4.63
C LEU A 132 -2.04 -13.31 5.35
N LEU A 133 -2.87 -13.32 6.39
CA LEU A 133 -3.22 -14.55 7.10
C LEU A 133 -3.94 -15.56 6.20
N SER A 134 -4.80 -15.09 5.29
CA SER A 134 -5.45 -15.96 4.30
C SER A 134 -4.45 -16.57 3.32
N HIS A 135 -3.45 -15.80 2.85
CA HIS A 135 -2.41 -16.33 1.96
C HIS A 135 -1.56 -17.40 2.67
N ILE A 136 -1.14 -17.12 3.91
CA ILE A 136 -0.41 -18.08 4.75
C ILE A 136 -1.22 -19.36 4.96
N ALA A 137 -2.51 -19.25 5.29
CA ALA A 137 -3.38 -20.41 5.49
C ALA A 137 -3.57 -21.24 4.21
N GLN A 138 -3.46 -20.62 3.04
CA GLN A 138 -3.54 -21.27 1.73
C GLN A 138 -2.19 -21.78 1.21
N GLY A 139 -1.10 -21.61 1.96
CA GLY A 139 0.25 -22.00 1.56
C GLY A 139 0.81 -21.18 0.39
N ARG A 140 0.36 -19.94 0.23
CA ARG A 140 0.78 -19.01 -0.84
C ARG A 140 1.66 -17.91 -0.30
#